data_AF-A0A2G9G2S0-F1
#
_entry.id   AF-A0A2G9G2S0-F1
#
_cell.length_a   1.000
_cell.length_b   1.000
_cell.length_c   1.000
_cell.angle_alpha   90.00
_cell.angle_beta   90.00
_cell.angle_gamma   90.00
#
_symmetry.space_group_name_H-M   'P 1'
#
loop_
_entity.id
_entity.type
_entity.pdbx_description
1 polymer ?
#
loop_
_entity_poly.entity_id
_entity_poly.type
_entity_poly.pdbx_seq_one_letter_code
_entity_poly.pdbx_strand_id
1 'polypeptide(L)'
;MPTNKNFDSELEMIGRQIVKKCGGVPLAIVVIVGMLRERGISEFSRNGVLHSIGENASDEYSQIFYLSFKDLPTFLKPCFLYFGNILEDHEFSASEAARLWMAEKFILQVGRDWEP
;
A
#
# COMPACT_ATOMS: atom_id res chain seq x y z
N MET A 1 -9.62 -6.38 -33.26
CA MET A 1 -9.87 -6.99 -31.94
C MET A 1 -11.11 -6.35 -31.34
N PRO A 2 -12.10 -7.10 -30.83
CA PRO A 2 -13.27 -6.48 -30.25
C PRO A 2 -12.87 -5.84 -28.91
N THR A 3 -12.93 -4.51 -28.83
CA THR A 3 -12.73 -3.75 -27.60
C THR A 3 -13.91 -4.02 -26.67
N ASN A 4 -13.66 -4.64 -25.53
CA ASN A 4 -14.65 -4.92 -24.50
C ASN A 4 -15.05 -3.62 -23.79
N LYS A 5 -15.87 -2.79 -24.45
CA LYS A 5 -16.32 -1.47 -23.96
C LYS A 5 -16.94 -1.50 -22.55
N ASN A 6 -17.51 -2.64 -22.14
CA ASN A 6 -18.10 -2.78 -20.80
C ASN A 6 -17.03 -2.85 -19.70
N PHE A 7 -15.92 -3.55 -19.95
CA PHE A 7 -14.83 -3.68 -18.98
C PHE A 7 -14.09 -2.36 -18.77
N ASP A 8 -13.87 -1.62 -19.86
CA ASP A 8 -13.22 -0.30 -19.80
C ASP A 8 -14.08 0.72 -19.03
N SER A 9 -15.40 0.67 -19.19
CA SER A 9 -16.35 1.55 -18.47
C SER A 9 -16.37 1.29 -16.97
N GLU A 10 -16.29 0.02 -16.56
CA GLU A 10 -16.26 -0.37 -15.14
C GLU A 10 -14.97 0.08 -14.46
N LEU A 11 -13.81 -0.15 -15.09
CA LEU A 11 -12.51 0.28 -14.58
C LEU A 11 -12.41 1.80 -14.50
N GLU A 12 -12.95 2.52 -15.49
CA GLU A 12 -13.00 3.99 -15.46
C GLU A 12 -13.84 4.49 -14.28
N MET A 13 -15.02 3.91 -14.05
CA MET A 13 -15.88 4.25 -12.91
C MET A 13 -15.17 4.01 -11.58
N ILE A 14 -14.46 2.88 -11.44
CA ILE A 14 -13.69 2.54 -10.24
C ILE A 14 -12.55 3.54 -10.04
N GLY A 15 -11.79 3.85 -11.10
CA GLY A 15 -10.72 4.83 -11.06
C GLY A 15 -11.21 6.20 -10.59
N ARG A 16 -12.37 6.65 -11.10
CA ARG A 16 -13.00 7.92 -10.67
C ARG A 16 -13.40 7.91 -9.19
N GLN A 17 -13.92 6.78 -8.68
CA GLN A 17 -14.25 6.65 -7.25
C GLN A 17 -13.01 6.71 -6.36
N ILE A 18 -11.92 6.04 -6.75
CA ILE A 18 -10.64 6.06 -6.02
C ILE A 18 -10.08 7.49 -6.00
N VAL A 19 -9.99 8.15 -7.16
CA VAL A 19 -9.48 9.53 -7.26
C VAL A 19 -10.30 10.48 -6.38
N LYS A 20 -11.63 10.33 -6.39
CA LYS A 20 -12.53 11.14 -5.56
C LYS A 20 -12.29 10.91 -4.06
N LYS A 21 -12.13 9.66 -3.62
CA LYS A 21 -11.83 9.31 -2.21
C LYS A 21 -10.44 9.73 -1.76
N CYS A 22 -9.47 9.81 -2.67
CA CYS A 22 -8.11 10.25 -2.34
C CYS A 22 -7.90 11.76 -2.41
N GLY A 23 -8.93 12.56 -2.72
CA GLY A 23 -8.77 14.00 -2.99
C GLY A 23 -7.78 14.33 -4.12
N GLY A 24 -7.50 13.37 -5.01
CA GLY A 24 -6.48 13.51 -6.06
C GLY A 24 -5.02 13.38 -5.60
N VAL A 25 -4.74 13.07 -4.33
CA VAL A 25 -3.35 12.90 -3.83
C VAL A 25 -2.72 11.66 -4.47
N PRO A 26 -1.63 11.79 -5.27
CA PRO A 26 -1.06 10.67 -6.01
C PRO A 26 -0.63 9.49 -5.12
N LEU A 27 -0.02 9.79 -3.96
CA LEU A 27 0.45 8.76 -3.05
C LEU A 27 -0.71 7.93 -2.47
N ALA A 28 -1.81 8.57 -2.08
CA ALA A 28 -3.00 7.89 -1.58
C ALA A 28 -3.62 6.97 -2.66
N ILE A 29 -3.66 7.42 -3.92
CA ILE A 29 -4.14 6.62 -5.05
C ILE A 29 -3.30 5.36 -5.22
N VAL A 30 -1.97 5.50 -5.24
CA VAL A 30 -1.04 4.36 -5.39
C VAL A 30 -1.22 3.36 -4.25
N VAL A 31 -1.41 3.83 -3.01
CA VAL A 31 -1.64 2.98 -1.85
C VAL A 31 -2.94 2.18 -1.98
N ILE A 32 -4.07 2.81 -2.30
CA ILE A 32 -5.35 2.10 -2.48
C ILE A 32 -5.27 1.08 -3.60
N VAL A 33 -4.70 1.45 -4.75
CA VAL A 33 -4.55 0.53 -5.89
C VAL A 33 -3.66 -0.65 -5.51
N GLY A 34 -2.57 -0.41 -4.75
CA GLY A 34 -1.72 -1.46 -4.20
C GLY A 34 -2.47 -2.41 -3.27
N MET A 35 -3.29 -1.87 -2.36
CA MET A 35 -4.13 -2.68 -1.45
C MET A 35 -5.16 -3.53 -2.21
N LEU A 36 -5.80 -2.96 -3.24
CA LEU A 36 -6.74 -3.69 -4.10
C LEU A 36 -6.05 -4.79 -4.89
N ARG A 37 -4.80 -4.56 -5.34
CA ARG A 37 -3.99 -5.59 -5.99
C ARG A 37 -3.69 -6.74 -5.03
N GLU A 38 -3.29 -6.44 -3.79
CA GLU A 38 -2.93 -7.44 -2.78
C GLU A 38 -4.14 -8.26 -2.30
N ARG A 39 -5.29 -7.60 -2.09
CA ARG A 39 -6.54 -8.25 -1.65
C ARG A 39 -7.32 -8.93 -2.80
N GLY A 40 -6.86 -8.76 -4.03
CA GLY A 40 -7.58 -9.13 -5.25
C GLY A 40 -8.67 -8.13 -5.63
N ILE A 41 -8.94 -7.98 -6.93
CA ILE A 41 -9.96 -7.07 -7.48
C ILE A 41 -11.32 -7.80 -7.53
N SER A 42 -11.85 -8.17 -6.37
CA SER A 42 -13.25 -8.61 -6.27
C SER A 42 -14.13 -7.42 -5.87
N GLU A 43 -15.42 -7.46 -6.21
CA GLU A 43 -16.36 -6.43 -5.74
C GLU A 43 -16.40 -6.32 -4.21
N PHE A 44 -16.25 -7.44 -3.50
CA PHE A 44 -16.26 -7.48 -2.04
C PHE A 44 -15.03 -6.80 -1.43
N SER A 45 -13.83 -7.13 -1.92
CA SER A 45 -12.59 -6.49 -1.47
C SER A 45 -12.55 -5.00 -1.86
N ARG A 46 -13.08 -4.66 -3.04
CA ARG A 46 -13.25 -3.27 -3.51
C ARG A 46 -14.16 -2.47 -2.58
N ASN A 47 -15.37 -2.94 -2.32
CA ASN A 47 -16.31 -2.25 -1.43
C ASN A 47 -15.76 -2.19 0.00
N GLY A 48 -15.08 -3.24 0.47
CA GLY A 48 -14.42 -3.24 1.76
C GLY A 48 -13.37 -2.13 1.91
N VAL A 49 -12.46 -2.02 0.94
CA VAL A 49 -11.40 -0.98 0.95
C VAL A 49 -12.01 0.42 0.84
N LEU A 50 -12.95 0.62 -0.09
CA LEU A 50 -13.58 1.92 -0.30
C LEU A 50 -14.44 2.34 0.91
N HIS A 51 -15.13 1.41 1.56
CA HIS A 51 -15.91 1.69 2.78
C HIS A 51 -15.03 1.90 4.02
N SER A 52 -13.88 1.23 4.10
CA SER A 52 -12.96 1.38 5.24
C SER A 52 -12.27 2.74 5.30
N ILE A 53 -12.25 3.48 4.19
CA ILE A 53 -11.81 4.86 4.10
C ILE A 53 -13.05 5.70 4.37
N GLY A 54 -13.17 6.23 5.60
CA GLY A 54 -14.34 6.96 6.07
C GLY A 54 -14.67 8.20 5.23
N GLU A 55 -15.76 8.87 5.57
CA GLU A 55 -16.26 10.07 4.84
C GLU A 55 -15.68 11.40 5.38
N ASN A 56 -14.80 11.33 6.39
CA ASN A 56 -14.26 12.51 7.07
C ASN A 56 -12.86 12.88 6.53
N ALA A 57 -12.84 13.88 5.65
CA ALA A 57 -11.69 14.38 4.90
C ALA A 57 -10.40 14.70 5.70
N SER A 58 -10.48 15.00 7.00
CA SER A 58 -9.29 15.33 7.80
C SER A 58 -8.49 14.10 8.25
N ASP A 59 -9.12 12.93 8.33
CA ASP A 59 -8.51 11.66 8.77
C ASP A 59 -8.35 10.65 7.63
N GLU A 60 -8.85 10.96 6.43
CA GLU A 60 -8.87 10.05 5.28
C GLU A 60 -7.47 9.55 4.90
N TYR A 61 -6.46 10.42 4.87
CA TYR A 61 -5.09 10.03 4.52
C TYR A 61 -4.46 9.13 5.57
N SER A 62 -4.56 9.53 6.85
CA SER A 62 -4.10 8.73 7.98
C SER A 62 -4.75 7.35 7.99
N GLN A 63 -6.04 7.27 7.65
CA GLN A 63 -6.78 6.02 7.56
C GLN A 63 -6.34 5.16 6.37
N ILE A 64 -6.11 5.73 5.19
CA ILE A 64 -5.56 5.02 4.02
C ILE A 64 -4.19 4.42 4.33
N PHE A 65 -3.28 5.24 4.89
CA PHE A 65 -1.94 4.79 5.24
C PHE A 65 -1.96 3.75 6.36
N TYR A 66 -2.81 3.93 7.37
CA TYR A 66 -2.99 2.95 8.44
C TYR A 66 -3.51 1.61 7.93
N LEU A 67 -4.51 1.62 7.03
CA LEU A 67 -5.03 0.39 6.45
C LEU A 67 -3.98 -0.33 5.59
N SER A 68 -3.20 0.42 4.81
CA SER A 68 -2.07 -0.13 4.06
C SER A 68 -1.01 -0.74 4.99
N PHE A 69 -0.69 -0.05 6.09
CA PHE A 69 0.22 -0.58 7.10
C PHE A 69 -0.33 -1.86 7.77
N LYS A 70 -1.64 -1.92 8.02
CA LYS A 70 -2.27 -3.13 8.58
C LYS A 70 -2.16 -4.32 7.63
N ASP A 71 -2.30 -4.08 6.33
CA ASP A 71 -2.23 -5.09 5.27
C ASP A 71 -0.81 -5.58 4.98
N LEU A 72 0.22 -4.86 5.43
CA LEU A 72 1.60 -5.33 5.29
C LEU A 72 1.78 -6.68 5.99
N PRO A 73 2.53 -7.62 5.37
CA PRO A 73 3.00 -8.81 6.05
C PRO A 73 3.68 -8.48 7.38
N THR A 74 3.42 -9.27 8.42
CA THR A 74 3.90 -8.99 9.80
C THR A 74 5.40 -8.74 9.87
N PHE A 75 6.20 -9.47 9.09
CA PHE A 75 7.66 -9.32 9.05
C PHE A 75 8.15 -8.00 8.41
N LEU A 76 7.32 -7.32 7.61
CA LEU A 76 7.65 -6.03 6.99
C LEU A 76 7.23 -4.83 7.84
N LYS A 77 6.35 -5.01 8.84
CA LYS A 77 5.89 -3.91 9.70
C LYS A 77 7.04 -3.22 10.44
N PRO A 78 8.02 -3.93 11.04
CA PRO A 78 9.17 -3.30 11.66
C PRO A 78 10.03 -2.51 10.66
N CYS A 79 10.24 -3.07 9.46
CA CYS A 79 10.97 -2.40 8.37
C CYS A 79 10.34 -1.06 7.98
N PHE A 80 9.01 -1.04 7.84
CA PHE A 80 8.27 0.19 7.54
C PHE A 80 8.35 1.22 8.67
N LEU A 81 8.14 0.78 9.92
CA LEU A 81 8.19 1.66 11.09
C LEU A 81 9.58 2.26 11.33
N TYR A 82 10.64 1.60 10.88
CA TYR A 82 12.00 2.11 10.98
C TYR A 82 12.16 3.50 10.37
N PHE A 83 11.43 3.80 9.29
CA PHE A 83 11.48 5.10 8.63
C PHE A 83 10.95 6.25 9.51
N GLY A 84 10.12 5.96 10.52
CA GLY A 84 9.67 6.96 11.49
C GLY A 84 10.78 7.46 12.43
N ASN A 85 11.93 6.77 12.50
CA ASN A 85 13.09 7.19 13.29
C ASN A 85 14.12 7.99 12.48
N ILE A 86 13.86 8.22 11.20
CA ILE A 86 14.74 8.93 10.28
C ILE A 86 14.20 10.34 10.06
N LEU A 87 15.09 11.29 9.74
CA LEU A 87 14.68 12.65 9.36
C LEU A 87 13.83 12.62 8.09
N GLU A 88 12.83 13.50 8.04
CA GLU A 88 12.05 13.75 6.83
C GLU A 88 13.00 14.11 5.66
N ASP A 89 12.70 13.58 4.49
CA ASP A 89 13.48 13.74 3.25
C ASP A 89 14.93 13.23 3.28
N HIS A 90 15.29 12.40 4.26
CA HIS A 90 16.60 11.74 4.23
C HIS A 90 16.70 10.75 3.06
N GLU A 91 17.69 10.96 2.19
CA GLU A 91 18.01 10.05 1.11
C GLU A 91 18.91 8.90 1.61
N PHE A 92 18.47 7.67 1.39
CA PHE A 92 19.29 6.48 1.54
C PHE A 92 18.97 5.49 0.42
N SER A 93 19.96 4.69 0.06
CA SER A 93 19.83 3.64 -0.93
C SER A 93 19.10 2.41 -0.38
N ALA A 94 18.50 1.61 -1.27
CA ALA A 94 17.86 0.36 -0.87
C ALA A 94 18.83 -0.64 -0.18
N SER A 95 20.12 -0.60 -0.55
CA SER A 95 21.15 -1.44 0.08
C SER A 95 21.49 -0.98 1.50
N GLU A 96 21.47 0.33 1.76
CA GLU A 96 21.60 0.89 3.11
C GLU A 96 20.41 0.50 3.99
N ALA A 97 19.18 0.65 3.47
CA ALA A 97 17.97 0.22 4.19
C ALA A 97 18.02 -1.27 4.56
N ALA A 98 18.38 -2.14 3.61
CA ALA A 98 18.51 -3.57 3.85
C ALA A 98 19.56 -3.88 4.93
N ARG A 99 20.71 -3.18 4.92
CA ARG A 99 21.75 -3.35 5.95
C ARG A 99 21.26 -2.94 7.34
N LEU A 100 20.54 -1.84 7.44
CA LEU A 100 19.95 -1.37 8.70
C LEU A 100 18.91 -2.37 9.22
N TRP A 101 18.01 -2.83 8.37
CA TRP A 101 17.01 -3.83 8.75
C TRP A 101 17.63 -5.18 9.14
N MET A 102 18.74 -5.60 8.52
CA MET A 102 19.49 -6.78 8.95
C MET A 102 20.15 -6.58 10.31
N ALA A 103 20.73 -5.41 10.57
CA ALA A 103 21.35 -5.08 11.84
C ALA A 103 20.34 -5.08 13.01
N GLU A 104 19.13 -4.57 12.75
CA GLU A 104 17.99 -4.59 13.68
C GLU A 104 17.29 -5.96 13.75
N LYS A 105 17.72 -6.94 12.95
CA LYS A 105 17.13 -8.29 12.83
C LYS A 105 15.67 -8.32 12.37
N PHE A 106 15.23 -7.29 11.64
CA PHE A 106 13.90 -7.29 11.01
C PHE A 106 13.84 -8.22 9.80
N ILE A 107 14.96 -8.35 9.09
CA ILE A 107 15.14 -9.31 8.01
C ILE A 107 16.31 -10.23 8.34
N LEU A 108 16.15 -11.52 8.07
CA LEU A 108 17.24 -12.48 8.18
C LEU A 108 18.19 -12.28 7.00
N GLN A 109 19.49 -12.45 7.24
CA GLN A 109 20.41 -12.64 6.12
C GLN A 109 19.96 -13.88 5.36
N VAL A 110 19.78 -13.76 4.03
CA VAL A 110 19.67 -14.93 3.16
C VAL A 110 21.04 -15.61 3.18
N GLY A 111 21.23 -16.44 4.20
CA GLY A 111 22.42 -17.21 4.49
C GLY A 111 22.02 -18.67 4.66
N ARG A 112 22.09 -19.41 3.55
CA ARG A 112 22.17 -20.87 3.41
C ARG A 112 21.16 -21.82 4.08
N ASP A 113 20.21 -21.38 4.89
CA ASP A 113 19.23 -22.30 5.51
C ASP A 113 17.78 -21.79 5.36
N TRP A 114 17.34 -21.54 4.12
CA TRP A 114 15.91 -21.42 3.80
C TRP A 114 15.44 -22.73 3.16
N GLU A 115 14.61 -23.48 3.88
CA GLU A 115 13.77 -24.54 3.30
C GLU A 115 12.29 -24.18 3.48
N PRO A 116 11.47 -24.31 2.41
CA PRO A 116 10.06 -23.89 2.39
C PRO A 116 9.13 -24.75 3.24
#